data_AF-A0A7K0D5T5-F1
#
_entry.id   AF-A0A7K0D5T5-F1
#
_cell.length_a   1.000
_cell.length_b   1.000
_cell.length_c   1.000
_cell.angle_alpha   90.00
_cell.angle_beta   90.00
_cell.angle_gamma   90.00
#
_symmetry.space_group_name_H-M   'P 1'
#
loop_
_entity.id
_entity.type
_entity.pdbx_description
1 polymer ?
#
loop_
_entity_poly.entity_id
_entity_poly.type
_entity_poly.pdbx_seq_one_letter_code
_entity_poly.pdbx_strand_id
1 'polypeptide(L)'
;MPDYQGPCRITVTSVEALWPQRVAVRVGHQTHTFAAVLPGTPGASCSIDEDNWELLLQHWIDGQWRTNIRLIIEDWITEGNVQRQVIHSKDHDWPQDRAERNLVVTLERTIEVDHTRDRDRTRPTAAPRASASISDQTGPQQYSSPMRASSASRRTAARPTGPVVRPLGSDPGS
;
A
#
# COMPACT_ATOMS: atom_id res chain seq x y z
N MET A 1 8.77 -13.25 -8.61
CA MET A 1 7.41 -12.88 -8.15
C MET A 1 7.38 -11.37 -8.00
N PRO A 2 6.21 -10.71 -8.01
CA PRO A 2 6.18 -9.25 -8.00
C PRO A 2 6.46 -8.68 -6.61
N ASP A 3 7.32 -7.66 -6.59
CA ASP A 3 7.65 -6.85 -5.43
C ASP A 3 6.80 -5.58 -5.41
N TYR A 4 6.36 -5.19 -4.23
CA TYR A 4 5.47 -4.07 -3.98
C TYR A 4 6.03 -3.16 -2.90
N GLN A 5 5.62 -1.89 -2.95
CA GLN A 5 6.05 -0.88 -2.01
C GLN A 5 4.87 -0.27 -1.26
N GLY A 6 5.09 -0.10 0.04
CA GLY A 6 4.19 0.56 0.96
C GLY A 6 2.91 -0.22 1.27
N PRO A 7 2.02 0.41 2.06
CA PRO A 7 0.80 -0.22 2.53
C PRO A 7 -0.15 -0.60 1.40
N CYS A 8 -0.76 -1.78 1.51
CA CYS A 8 -1.68 -2.29 0.50
C CYS A 8 -2.67 -3.27 1.11
N ARG A 9 -3.92 -3.25 0.63
CA ARG A 9 -4.90 -4.27 0.92
C ARG A 9 -4.92 -5.29 -0.22
N ILE A 10 -4.79 -6.56 0.14
CA ILE A 10 -4.91 -7.69 -0.77
C ILE A 10 -6.27 -8.33 -0.56
N THR A 11 -7.00 -8.61 -1.63
CA THR A 11 -8.27 -9.36 -1.59
C THR A 11 -8.26 -10.46 -2.64
N VAL A 12 -8.60 -11.69 -2.26
CA VAL A 12 -8.89 -12.78 -3.20
C VAL A 12 -10.27 -12.54 -3.80
N THR A 13 -10.36 -12.42 -5.12
CA THR A 13 -11.62 -12.09 -5.82
C THR A 13 -12.22 -13.28 -6.56
N SER A 14 -11.40 -14.18 -7.08
CA SER A 14 -11.88 -15.42 -7.71
C SER A 14 -10.86 -16.55 -7.56
N VAL A 15 -11.36 -17.78 -7.57
CA VAL A 15 -10.56 -19.01 -7.55
C VAL A 15 -11.22 -20.04 -8.46
N GLU A 16 -10.49 -20.45 -9.49
CA GLU A 16 -10.91 -21.47 -10.46
C GLU A 16 -9.78 -22.49 -10.61
N ALA A 17 -9.47 -23.21 -9.53
CA ALA A 17 -8.34 -24.14 -9.47
C ALA A 17 -8.78 -25.54 -9.03
N LEU A 18 -8.08 -26.56 -9.53
CA LEU A 18 -8.28 -27.95 -9.10
C LEU A 18 -7.67 -28.25 -7.73
N TRP A 19 -6.62 -27.53 -7.34
CA TRP A 19 -5.93 -27.68 -6.05
C TRP A 19 -6.15 -26.47 -5.15
N PRO A 20 -6.06 -26.67 -3.81
CA PRO A 20 -6.08 -25.57 -2.86
C PRO A 20 -5.08 -24.47 -3.24
N GLN A 21 -5.55 -23.23 -3.24
CA GLN A 21 -4.74 -22.05 -3.51
C GLN A 21 -4.57 -21.23 -2.23
N ARG A 22 -3.53 -20.39 -2.19
CA ARG A 22 -3.35 -19.38 -1.15
C ARG A 22 -2.56 -18.17 -1.66
N VAL A 23 -2.69 -17.07 -0.94
CA VAL A 23 -1.80 -15.92 -1.05
C VAL A 23 -0.85 -15.94 0.12
N ALA A 24 0.44 -15.72 -0.12
CA ALA A 24 1.43 -15.50 0.93
C ALA A 24 2.19 -14.20 0.64
N VAL A 25 2.53 -13.47 1.69
CA VAL A 25 3.30 -12.23 1.62
C VAL A 25 4.59 -12.41 2.37
N ARG A 26 5.71 -12.15 1.68
CA ARG A 26 7.06 -12.21 2.25
C ARG A 26 7.60 -10.81 2.44
N VAL A 27 8.26 -10.56 3.57
CA VAL A 27 8.92 -9.29 3.88
C VAL A 27 10.42 -9.53 4.01
N GLY A 28 11.20 -8.70 3.32
CA GLY A 28 12.66 -8.83 3.28
C GLY A 28 13.16 -10.12 2.62
N HIS A 29 14.43 -10.46 2.88
CA HIS A 29 15.11 -11.60 2.24
C HIS A 29 14.88 -12.95 2.95
N GLN A 30 14.06 -13.01 4.00
CA GLN A 30 13.85 -14.24 4.75
C GLN A 30 12.92 -15.19 3.99
N THR A 31 13.45 -16.31 3.52
CA THR A 31 12.74 -17.25 2.66
C THR A 31 11.64 -18.05 3.34
N HIS A 32 11.59 -18.08 4.68
CA HIS A 32 10.74 -18.98 5.46
C HIS A 32 9.71 -18.29 6.37
N THR A 33 9.68 -16.95 6.38
CA THR A 33 8.75 -16.18 7.22
C THR A 33 7.79 -15.39 6.33
N PHE A 34 6.50 -15.59 6.52
CA PHE A 34 5.46 -14.80 5.85
C PHE A 34 4.89 -13.77 6.81
N ALA A 35 4.73 -12.53 6.34
CA ALA A 35 4.01 -11.48 7.08
C ALA A 35 2.50 -11.73 7.07
N ALA A 36 1.98 -12.35 6.01
CA ALA A 36 0.59 -12.76 5.92
C ALA A 36 0.43 -14.01 5.05
N VAL A 37 -0.59 -14.81 5.38
CA VAL A 37 -1.06 -15.92 4.52
C VAL A 37 -2.59 -15.86 4.48
N LEU A 38 -3.16 -15.74 3.28
CA LEU A 38 -4.61 -15.76 3.07
C LEU A 38 -5.02 -17.08 2.42
N PRO A 39 -6.14 -17.69 2.84
CA PRO A 39 -6.71 -18.79 2.08
C PRO A 39 -7.13 -18.30 0.69
N GLY A 40 -6.98 -19.15 -0.32
CA GLY A 40 -7.54 -18.92 -1.66
C GLY A 40 -9.05 -19.12 -1.64
N THR A 41 -9.76 -18.18 -1.02
CA THR A 41 -11.23 -18.17 -0.95
C THR A 41 -11.70 -16.77 -1.30
N PRO A 42 -12.66 -16.60 -2.23
CA PRO A 42 -13.18 -15.27 -2.56
C PRO A 42 -13.63 -14.50 -1.32
N GLY A 43 -13.21 -13.25 -1.21
CA GLY A 43 -13.46 -12.37 -0.07
C GLY A 43 -12.40 -12.44 1.04
N ALA A 44 -11.48 -13.43 1.03
CA ALA A 44 -10.35 -13.42 1.94
C ALA A 44 -9.48 -12.18 1.68
N SER A 45 -9.17 -11.41 2.72
CA SER A 45 -8.41 -10.17 2.59
C SER A 45 -7.49 -9.91 3.78
N CYS A 46 -6.36 -9.25 3.53
CA CYS A 46 -5.49 -8.69 4.57
C CYS A 46 -4.96 -7.32 4.15
N SER A 47 -4.60 -6.52 5.15
CA SER A 47 -3.81 -5.32 4.96
C SER A 47 -2.35 -5.64 5.24
N ILE A 48 -1.47 -5.16 4.37
CA ILE A 48 -0.02 -5.18 4.52
C ILE A 48 0.40 -3.75 4.83
N ASP A 49 1.18 -3.57 5.89
CA ASP A 49 1.69 -2.29 6.36
C ASP A 49 3.22 -2.34 6.40
N GLU A 50 3.81 -2.67 5.25
CA GLU A 50 5.23 -2.94 5.09
C GLU A 50 5.77 -2.08 3.95
N ASP A 51 6.98 -1.54 4.12
CA ASP A 51 7.58 -0.65 3.12
C ASP A 51 7.93 -1.37 1.82
N ASN A 52 8.34 -2.64 1.92
CA ASN A 52 8.68 -3.50 0.79
C ASN A 52 8.32 -4.95 1.08
N TRP A 53 7.58 -5.57 0.16
CA TRP A 53 7.08 -6.92 0.30
C TRP A 53 6.87 -7.60 -1.04
N GLU A 54 6.92 -8.92 -1.05
CA GLU A 54 6.75 -9.75 -2.24
C GLU A 54 5.46 -10.56 -2.13
N LEU A 55 4.72 -10.60 -3.23
CA LEU A 55 3.48 -11.37 -3.33
C LEU A 55 3.74 -12.76 -3.92
N LEU A 56 3.32 -13.79 -3.20
CA LEU A 56 3.44 -15.19 -3.60
C LEU A 56 2.03 -15.78 -3.77
N LEU A 57 1.66 -16.10 -5.01
CA LEU A 57 0.43 -16.84 -5.31
C LEU A 57 0.80 -18.33 -5.43
N GLN A 58 0.20 -19.17 -4.60
CA GLN A 58 0.67 -20.55 -4.39
C GLN A 58 -0.47 -21.57 -4.49
N HIS A 59 -0.12 -22.77 -4.90
CA HIS A 59 -0.99 -23.94 -4.93
C HIS A 59 -0.40 -25.09 -4.10
N TRP A 60 -1.25 -25.96 -3.59
CA TRP A 60 -0.85 -27.16 -2.85
C TRP A 60 -0.69 -28.35 -3.80
N ILE A 61 0.53 -28.86 -3.92
CA ILE A 61 0.85 -30.03 -4.74
C ILE A 61 1.91 -30.88 -4.06
N ASP A 62 1.80 -32.21 -4.15
CA ASP A 62 2.78 -33.16 -3.61
C ASP A 62 3.16 -32.88 -2.13
N GLY A 63 2.16 -32.54 -1.32
CA GLY A 63 2.33 -32.29 0.12
C GLY A 63 3.04 -30.99 0.48
N GLN A 64 3.16 -30.04 -0.46
CA GLN A 64 3.83 -28.77 -0.23
C GLN A 64 3.17 -27.61 -0.98
N TRP A 65 3.40 -26.40 -0.48
CA TRP A 65 3.00 -25.18 -1.19
C TRP A 65 4.06 -24.80 -2.21
N ARG A 66 3.64 -24.62 -3.46
CA ARG A 66 4.51 -24.14 -4.55
C ARG A 66 3.93 -22.89 -5.16
N THR A 67 4.82 -22.03 -5.64
CA THR A 67 4.43 -20.82 -6.35
C THR A 67 3.85 -21.17 -7.73
N ASN A 68 2.80 -20.46 -8.11
CA ASN A 68 2.14 -20.59 -9.40
C ASN A 68 3.11 -20.23 -10.54
N ILE A 69 3.08 -21.01 -11.63
CA ILE A 69 4.08 -20.89 -12.71
C ILE A 69 3.96 -19.62 -13.55
N ARG A 70 2.79 -18.97 -13.55
CA ARG A 70 2.55 -17.76 -14.34
C ARG A 70 1.69 -16.78 -13.57
N LEU A 71 2.05 -15.51 -13.70
CA LEU A 71 1.28 -14.37 -13.24
C LEU A 71 0.99 -13.47 -14.44
N ILE A 72 -0.25 -13.02 -14.56
CA ILE A 72 -0.67 -11.94 -15.45
C ILE A 72 -1.00 -10.76 -14.53
N ILE A 73 -0.16 -9.73 -14.58
CA ILE A 73 -0.25 -8.55 -13.72
C ILE A 73 -0.80 -7.42 -14.59
N GLU A 74 -1.99 -6.93 -14.27
CA GLU A 74 -2.57 -5.78 -14.98
C GLU A 74 -1.95 -4.46 -14.51
N ASP A 75 -2.17 -3.39 -15.27
CA ASP A 75 -1.73 -2.06 -14.88
C ASP A 75 -2.50 -1.56 -13.65
N TRP A 76 -1.88 -0.65 -12.89
CA TRP A 76 -2.57 0.07 -11.83
C TRP A 76 -3.59 1.04 -12.43
N ILE A 77 -4.85 0.90 -12.03
CA ILE A 77 -5.96 1.80 -12.39
C ILE A 77 -6.22 2.71 -11.19
N THR A 78 -6.32 4.02 -11.43
CA THR A 78 -6.59 5.02 -10.39
C THR A 78 -8.05 5.45 -10.42
N GLU A 79 -8.74 5.33 -9.29
CA GLU A 79 -10.13 5.76 -9.07
C GLU A 79 -10.17 6.66 -7.82
N GLY A 80 -10.25 7.98 -8.03
CA GLY A 80 -10.17 8.94 -6.92
C GLY A 80 -8.81 8.90 -6.23
N ASN A 81 -8.81 8.60 -4.93
CA ASN A 81 -7.60 8.45 -4.11
C ASN A 81 -7.17 6.99 -3.91
N VAL A 82 -7.72 6.05 -4.68
CA VAL A 82 -7.38 4.63 -4.60
C VAL A 82 -6.76 4.18 -5.92
N GLN A 83 -5.67 3.44 -5.83
CA GLN A 83 -5.15 2.65 -6.95
C GLN A 83 -5.52 1.19 -6.75
N ARG A 84 -5.97 0.55 -7.83
CA ARG A 84 -6.32 -0.86 -7.89
C ARG A 84 -5.50 -1.57 -8.96
N GLN A 85 -4.98 -2.74 -8.65
CA GLN A 85 -4.35 -3.64 -9.62
C GLN A 85 -4.95 -5.03 -9.48
N VAL A 86 -5.20 -5.69 -10.61
CA VAL A 86 -5.67 -7.08 -10.65
C VAL A 86 -4.51 -7.97 -11.08
N ILE A 87 -4.40 -9.12 -10.43
CA ILE A 87 -3.38 -10.13 -10.74
C ILE A 87 -4.09 -11.47 -10.89
N HIS A 88 -3.86 -12.11 -12.03
CA HIS A 88 -4.30 -13.49 -12.30
C HIS A 88 -3.10 -14.41 -12.20
N SER A 89 -3.33 -15.63 -11.71
CA SER A 89 -2.29 -16.66 -11.67
C SER A 89 -2.75 -17.99 -12.24
N LYS A 90 -1.78 -18.74 -12.76
CA LYS A 90 -1.95 -20.10 -13.25
C LYS A 90 -0.98 -21.02 -12.51
N ASP A 91 -1.49 -22.07 -11.87
CA ASP A 91 -0.68 -22.93 -11.01
C ASP A 91 0.28 -23.83 -11.80
N HIS A 92 -0.22 -24.53 -12.83
CA HIS A 92 0.54 -25.38 -13.74
C HIS A 92 -0.30 -25.73 -14.99
N ASP A 93 0.35 -26.07 -16.10
CA ASP A 93 -0.33 -26.38 -17.37
C ASP A 93 -0.78 -27.85 -17.38
N TRP A 94 -1.92 -28.14 -16.75
CA TRP A 94 -2.45 -29.50 -16.69
C TRP A 94 -3.29 -29.84 -17.92
N PRO A 95 -3.21 -31.07 -18.45
CA PRO A 95 -4.05 -31.51 -19.56
C PRO A 95 -5.55 -31.35 -19.28
N GLN A 96 -5.97 -31.49 -18.02
CA GLN A 96 -7.37 -31.37 -17.60
C GLN A 96 -7.77 -29.94 -17.15
N ASP A 97 -6.81 -29.04 -16.93
CA ASP A 97 -7.08 -27.69 -16.41
C ASP A 97 -6.88 -26.63 -17.49
N ARG A 98 -7.96 -26.35 -18.20
CA ARG A 98 -8.01 -25.31 -19.24
C ARG A 98 -8.26 -23.91 -18.68
N ALA A 99 -8.51 -23.75 -17.38
CA ALA A 99 -8.76 -22.44 -16.81
C ALA A 99 -7.46 -21.62 -16.88
N GLU A 100 -7.51 -20.43 -17.47
CA GLU A 100 -6.33 -19.56 -17.54
C GLU A 100 -6.11 -18.76 -16.23
N ARG A 101 -7.01 -18.91 -15.25
CA ARG A 101 -7.15 -18.02 -14.07
C ARG A 101 -7.46 -18.80 -12.78
N ASN A 102 -6.47 -19.48 -12.24
CA ASN A 102 -6.64 -20.36 -11.08
C ASN A 102 -6.85 -19.59 -9.77
N LEU A 103 -6.18 -18.46 -9.61
CA LEU A 103 -6.37 -17.54 -8.48
C LEU A 103 -6.26 -16.10 -8.97
N VAL A 104 -7.28 -15.31 -8.67
CA VAL A 104 -7.34 -13.88 -8.98
C VAL A 104 -7.33 -13.09 -7.68
N VAL A 105 -6.44 -12.10 -7.61
CA VAL A 105 -6.35 -11.18 -6.48
C VAL A 105 -6.42 -9.74 -6.94
N THR A 106 -6.93 -8.90 -6.08
CA THR A 106 -6.96 -7.45 -6.24
C THR A 106 -6.11 -6.82 -5.15
N LEU A 107 -5.22 -5.93 -5.58
CA LEU A 107 -4.44 -5.06 -4.72
C LEU A 107 -5.07 -3.68 -4.73
N GLU A 108 -5.24 -3.09 -3.55
CA GLU A 108 -5.73 -1.72 -3.38
C GLU A 108 -4.77 -0.93 -2.50
N ARG A 109 -4.41 0.28 -2.91
CA ARG A 109 -3.64 1.21 -2.08
C ARG A 109 -4.18 2.63 -2.18
N THR A 110 -4.14 3.34 -1.07
CA THR A 110 -4.48 4.75 -1.03
C THR A 110 -3.30 5.56 -1.55
N ILE A 111 -3.58 6.55 -2.40
CA ILE A 111 -2.59 7.52 -2.86
C ILE A 111 -2.97 8.92 -2.35
N GLU A 112 -1.95 9.72 -2.05
CA GLU A 112 -2.16 11.15 -1.84
C GLU A 112 -2.39 11.80 -3.20
N VAL A 113 -3.59 12.33 -3.42
CA VAL A 113 -3.90 13.12 -4.61
C VAL A 113 -3.48 14.56 -4.32
N ASP A 114 -2.38 14.99 -4.94
CA ASP A 114 -1.93 16.37 -4.84
C ASP A 114 -2.88 17.29 -5.63
N HIS A 115 -3.86 17.85 -4.93
CA HIS A 115 -4.85 18.78 -5.49
C HIS A 115 -4.27 20.17 -5.81
N THR A 116 -2.97 20.42 -5.60
CA THR A 116 -2.39 21.75 -5.84
C THR A 116 -2.26 22.13 -7.32
N ARG A 117 -2.16 21.14 -8.23
CA ARG A 117 -2.00 21.40 -9.67
C ARG A 117 -3.23 21.95 -10.38
N ASP A 118 -4.41 21.83 -9.78
CA ASP A 118 -5.66 22.33 -10.39
C ASP A 118 -5.91 23.82 -10.11
N ARG A 119 -5.25 24.39 -9.07
CA ARG A 119 -5.37 25.81 -8.73
C ARG A 119 -4.60 26.75 -9.66
N ASP A 120 -3.61 26.25 -10.40
CA ASP A 120 -2.77 27.11 -11.25
C ASP A 120 -3.33 27.27 -12.68
N ARG A 121 -4.32 26.47 -13.09
CA ARG A 121 -4.98 26.57 -14.41
C ARG A 121 -6.08 27.63 -14.49
N THR A 122 -6.58 28.13 -13.36
CA THR A 122 -7.59 29.18 -13.33
C THR A 122 -7.03 30.56 -13.01
N ARG A 123 -5.70 30.77 -13.04
CA ARG A 123 -5.14 32.11 -12.94
C ARG A 123 -5.36 32.83 -14.28
N PRO A 124 -6.15 33.92 -14.34
CA PRO A 124 -6.28 34.70 -15.56
C PRO A 124 -4.90 35.24 -15.93
N THR A 125 -4.43 34.94 -17.14
CA THR A 125 -3.23 35.54 -17.74
C THR A 125 -3.46 37.05 -17.83
N ALA A 126 -2.99 37.79 -16.83
CA ALA A 126 -2.93 39.24 -16.92
C ALA A 126 -2.01 39.61 -18.09
N ALA A 127 -2.55 40.35 -19.06
CA ALA A 127 -1.82 40.83 -20.22
C ALA A 127 -0.57 41.64 -19.81
N PRO A 128 0.54 41.58 -20.56
CA PRO A 128 1.73 42.37 -20.27
C PRO A 128 1.43 43.84 -20.54
N ARG A 129 1.40 44.65 -19.47
CA ARG A 129 1.36 46.11 -19.58
C ARG A 129 2.78 46.61 -19.77
N ALA A 130 3.01 47.29 -20.90
CA ALA A 130 4.26 47.94 -21.25
C ALA A 130 4.67 49.04 -20.26
N SER A 131 5.97 49.26 -20.22
CA SER A 131 6.80 50.10 -19.35
C SER A 131 6.32 51.53 -19.08
N ALA A 132 6.60 52.02 -17.88
CA ALA A 132 6.91 53.43 -17.63
C ALA A 132 7.97 53.54 -16.52
N SER A 133 9.15 54.00 -16.92
CA SER A 133 10.25 54.48 -16.08
C SER A 133 9.89 55.82 -15.45
N ILE A 134 10.29 56.06 -14.20
CA ILE A 134 10.68 57.38 -13.66
C ILE A 134 11.54 57.15 -12.40
N SER A 135 12.67 57.86 -12.38
CA SER A 135 13.69 57.90 -11.33
C SER A 135 13.33 58.82 -10.16
N ASP A 136 14.08 58.63 -9.07
CA ASP A 136 14.43 59.56 -7.98
C ASP A 136 13.36 60.01 -6.98
N GLN A 137 13.52 59.62 -5.71
CA GLN A 137 14.13 60.54 -4.72
C GLN A 137 14.43 59.87 -3.37
N THR A 138 15.57 60.31 -2.85
CA THR A 138 16.23 60.09 -1.56
C THR A 138 15.40 60.48 -0.33
N GLY A 139 15.60 59.73 0.76
CA GLY A 139 15.24 60.13 2.13
C GLY A 139 15.51 59.03 3.16
N PRO A 140 16.49 59.17 4.08
CA PRO A 140 16.80 58.16 5.10
C PRO A 140 16.05 58.46 6.40
N GLN A 141 15.69 57.42 7.17
CA GLN A 141 15.34 57.36 8.62
C GLN A 141 14.42 56.13 8.79
N GLN A 142 14.44 55.28 9.81
CA GLN A 142 15.19 55.15 11.05
C GLN A 142 14.96 53.72 11.56
N TYR A 143 15.94 53.22 12.32
CA TYR A 143 15.89 52.12 13.29
C TYR A 143 14.51 51.65 13.78
N SER A 144 14.28 50.34 13.81
CA SER A 144 14.35 49.56 15.07
C SER A 144 13.87 48.11 14.87
N SER A 145 14.77 47.16 15.11
CA SER A 145 14.43 45.79 15.50
C SER A 145 13.80 45.79 16.89
N PRO A 146 13.00 44.77 17.22
CA PRO A 146 13.41 43.91 18.33
C PRO A 146 13.37 42.42 18.01
N MET A 147 14.42 41.74 18.48
CA MET A 147 14.51 40.30 18.68
C MET A 147 13.49 39.79 19.72
N ARG A 148 13.36 38.45 19.71
CA ARG A 148 12.96 37.54 20.81
C ARG A 148 11.44 37.37 21.02
N ALA A 149 10.90 36.21 21.36
CA ALA A 149 11.48 34.93 21.76
C ALA A 149 10.49 33.79 21.51
N SER A 150 11.04 32.59 21.46
CA SER A 150 10.42 31.27 21.45
C SER A 150 9.43 31.03 22.60
N SER A 151 8.40 30.22 22.34
CA SER A 151 7.79 29.37 23.38
C SER A 151 7.22 28.11 22.74
N ALA A 152 8.01 27.04 22.86
CA ALA A 152 7.55 25.67 22.73
C ALA A 152 6.68 25.31 23.94
N SER A 153 5.56 24.62 23.71
CA SER A 153 4.88 23.85 24.75
C SER A 153 4.87 22.39 24.35
N ARG A 154 5.80 21.63 24.95
CA ARG A 154 5.68 20.19 25.18
C ARG A 154 4.72 19.97 26.35
N ARG A 155 3.83 18.97 26.25
CA ARG A 155 3.39 18.11 27.36
C ARG A 155 2.68 16.88 26.79
N THR A 156 3.36 15.73 26.81
CA THR A 156 3.08 14.56 27.69
C THR A 156 1.70 13.94 27.44
N ALA A 157 1.64 12.81 26.72
CA ALA A 157 1.84 11.45 27.24
C ALA A 157 0.81 11.06 28.32
N ALA A 158 -0.16 10.23 27.92
CA ALA A 158 -0.90 9.36 28.82
C ALA A 158 -1.16 8.03 28.11
N ARG A 159 -0.37 7.03 28.51
CA ARG A 159 -0.61 5.60 28.32
C ARG A 159 -1.44 5.12 29.52
N PRO A 160 -2.51 4.36 29.29
CA PRO A 160 -2.95 3.35 30.26
C PRO A 160 -3.05 1.98 29.56
N THR A 161 -2.16 1.03 29.87
CA THR A 161 -2.41 -0.09 30.81
C THR A 161 -3.52 -1.03 30.31
N GLY A 162 -3.11 -2.12 29.65
CA GLY A 162 -4.00 -3.25 29.38
C GLY A 162 -4.21 -4.13 30.62
N PRO A 163 -5.08 -5.15 30.53
CA PRO A 163 -5.00 -6.34 31.35
C PRO A 163 -4.37 -7.51 30.59
N VAL A 164 -3.36 -8.09 31.24
CA VAL A 164 -2.76 -9.39 30.95
C VAL A 164 -3.82 -10.48 31.14
N VAL A 165 -4.09 -11.27 30.10
CA VAL A 165 -4.81 -12.54 30.24
C VAL A 165 -3.78 -13.67 30.13
N ARG A 166 -3.55 -14.36 31.25
CA ARG A 166 -2.79 -15.62 31.29
C ARG A 166 -3.65 -16.75 30.70
N PRO A 167 -3.08 -17.67 29.92
CA PRO A 167 -3.77 -18.89 29.49
C PRO A 167 -3.90 -19.86 30.66
N LEU A 168 -5.13 -20.38 30.86
CA LEU A 168 -5.39 -21.54 31.71
C LEU A 168 -4.94 -22.78 30.95
N GLY A 169 -3.91 -23.46 31.44
CA GLY A 169 -3.59 -24.82 31.02
C GLY A 169 -4.67 -25.78 31.50
N SER A 170 -5.00 -26.76 30.67
CA SER A 170 -5.65 -28.00 31.10
C SER A 170 -5.02 -29.14 30.31
N ASP A 171 -4.53 -30.11 31.08
CA ASP A 171 -3.82 -31.32 30.70
C ASP A 171 -4.60 -32.25 29.75
N PRO A 172 -3.88 -33.15 29.04
CA PRO A 172 -4.47 -34.23 28.25
C PRO A 172 -4.90 -35.40 29.14
N GLY A 173 -6.16 -35.83 28.98
CA GLY A 173 -6.69 -37.04 29.59
C GLY A 173 -6.78 -38.18 28.58
N SER A 174 -5.99 -39.23 28.86
CA SER A 174 -6.21 -40.69 28.65
C SER A 174 -6.74 -41.21 27.31
#